data_AF-A0A418VFS1-F1
#
_entry.id   AF-A0A418VFS1-F1
#
_cell.length_a   1.000
_cell.length_b   1.000
_cell.length_c   1.000
_cell.angle_alpha   90.00
_cell.angle_beta   90.00
_cell.angle_gamma   90.00
#
_symmetry.space_group_name_H-M   'P 1'
#
loop_
_entity.id
_entity.type
_entity.pdbx_description
1 polymer ?
#
loop_
_entity_poly.entity_id
_entity_poly.type
_entity_poly.pdbx_seq_one_letter_code
_entity_poly.pdbx_strand_id
1 'polypeptide(L)'
;MEPVTPEEVTALFPDADEVSSVHLRLAALWLEGELARRSASLAGLTANQLSAVRMAVAARALALKAGVDGTLTFTSSAGGRGLKGIKLPGLELQLNPNQTDQRGNLLLGQADLGTLADQLLNLVFPASIRWSFPGAAR
;
A
#
# COMPACT_ATOMS: atom_id res chain seq x y z
N MET A 1 -9.72 12.74 8.59
CA MET A 1 -8.37 12.13 8.61
C MET A 1 -7.41 13.21 8.18
N GLU A 2 -6.25 13.30 8.83
CA GLU A 2 -5.17 14.18 8.36
C GLU A 2 -4.58 13.59 7.07
N PRO A 3 -4.34 14.40 6.02
CA PRO A 3 -3.84 13.89 4.75
C PRO A 3 -2.42 13.34 4.90
N VAL A 4 -2.12 12.20 4.27
CA VAL A 4 -0.76 11.65 4.22
C VAL A 4 0.13 12.62 3.46
N THR A 5 1.21 13.09 4.09
CA THR A 5 2.15 14.05 3.49
C THR A 5 3.29 13.31 2.78
N PRO A 6 4.01 13.95 1.83
CA PRO A 6 5.20 13.38 1.22
C PRO A 6 6.26 12.97 2.25
N GLU A 7 6.44 13.77 3.31
CA GLU A 7 7.36 13.47 4.42
C GLU A 7 6.96 12.20 5.17
N GLU A 8 5.66 11.99 5.40
CA GLU A 8 5.15 10.74 5.99
C GLU A 8 5.38 9.53 5.08
N VAL A 9 5.29 9.69 3.76
CA VAL A 9 5.61 8.61 2.81
C VAL A 9 7.07 8.21 2.93
N THR A 10 7.99 9.18 2.97
CA THR A 10 9.42 8.91 3.15
C THR A 10 9.70 8.32 4.54
N ALA A 11 9.01 8.74 5.59
CA ALA A 11 9.17 8.14 6.91
C ALA A 11 8.69 6.68 6.96
N LEU A 12 7.63 6.34 6.23
CA LEU A 12 7.09 4.98 6.12
C LEU A 12 7.90 4.10 5.16
N PHE A 13 8.50 4.70 4.12
CA PHE A 13 9.32 4.04 3.11
C PHE A 13 10.62 4.84 2.91
N PRO A 14 11.63 4.68 3.80
CA PRO A 14 12.82 5.52 3.84
C PRO A 14 13.73 5.44 2.61
N ASP A 15 13.57 4.40 1.80
CA ASP A 15 14.34 4.19 0.56
C ASP A 15 13.48 4.37 -0.71
N ALA A 16 12.27 4.94 -0.59
CA ALA A 16 11.41 5.23 -1.74
C ALA A 16 11.72 6.59 -2.37
N ASP A 17 11.58 6.68 -3.69
CA ASP A 17 11.65 7.97 -4.37
C ASP A 17 10.50 8.90 -3.93
N GLU A 18 10.78 10.20 -3.88
CA GLU A 18 9.83 11.23 -3.42
C GLU A 18 8.50 11.18 -4.21
N VAL A 19 7.38 11.18 -3.49
CA VAL A 19 6.04 11.10 -4.09
C VAL A 19 5.41 12.49 -4.18
N SER A 20 4.99 12.88 -5.38
CA SER A 20 4.30 14.15 -5.57
C SER A 20 2.92 14.18 -4.89
N SER A 21 2.48 15.38 -4.50
CA SER A 21 1.16 15.61 -3.89
C SER A 21 -0.01 15.15 -4.77
N VAL A 22 0.17 15.11 -6.10
CA VAL A 22 -0.84 14.62 -7.06
C VAL A 22 -1.07 13.12 -6.87
N HIS A 23 -0.02 12.31 -6.76
CA HIS A 23 -0.14 10.86 -6.54
C HIS A 23 -0.77 10.56 -5.18
N LEU A 24 -0.45 11.36 -4.15
CA LEU A 24 -1.06 11.22 -2.83
C LEU A 24 -2.56 11.55 -2.85
N ARG A 25 -2.96 12.59 -3.59
CA ARG A 25 -4.38 12.93 -3.77
C ARG A 25 -5.15 11.83 -4.50
N LEU A 26 -4.56 11.25 -5.54
CA LEU A 26 -5.16 10.11 -6.25
C LEU A 26 -5.25 8.86 -5.37
N ALA A 27 -4.24 8.60 -4.54
CA ALA A 27 -4.27 7.51 -3.57
C ALA A 27 -5.35 7.74 -2.48
N ALA A 28 -5.57 8.97 -2.04
CA ALA A 28 -6.66 9.32 -1.14
C ALA A 28 -8.05 9.07 -1.76
N LEU A 29 -8.25 9.48 -3.02
CA LEU A 29 -9.50 9.19 -3.76
C LEU A 29 -9.72 7.68 -3.95
N TRP A 30 -8.66 6.92 -4.18
CA TRP A 30 -8.72 5.46 -4.22
C TRP A 30 -9.21 4.91 -2.87
N LEU A 31 -8.63 5.35 -1.75
CA LEU A 31 -9.04 4.92 -0.41
C LEU A 31 -10.52 5.23 -0.16
N GLU A 32 -11.00 6.43 -0.52
CA GLU A 32 -12.42 6.79 -0.39
C GLU A 32 -13.32 5.83 -1.17
N GLY A 33 -12.96 5.50 -2.41
CA GLY A 33 -13.69 4.53 -3.23
C GLY A 33 -13.63 3.10 -2.69
N GLU A 34 -12.51 2.70 -2.07
CA GLU A 34 -12.36 1.41 -1.39
C GLU A 34 -13.19 1.31 -0.10
N LEU A 35 -13.26 2.37 0.70
CA LEU A 35 -14.10 2.46 1.90
C LEU A 35 -15.59 2.43 1.53
N ALA A 36 -15.99 3.18 0.50
CA ALA A 36 -17.35 3.18 -0.01
C ALA A 36 -17.78 1.78 -0.48
N ARG A 37 -16.91 1.07 -1.22
CA ARG A 37 -17.17 -0.31 -1.68
C ARG A 37 -17.34 -1.31 -0.54
N ARG A 38 -16.61 -1.12 0.56
CA ARG A 38 -16.67 -1.96 1.77
C ARG A 38 -17.73 -1.49 2.77
N SER A 39 -18.42 -0.38 2.50
CA SER A 39 -19.32 0.30 3.46
C SER A 39 -18.64 0.52 4.82
N ALA A 40 -17.35 0.87 4.78
CA ALA A 40 -16.50 1.02 5.95
C ALA A 40 -16.22 2.50 6.25
N SER A 41 -15.89 2.79 7.51
CA SER A 41 -15.47 4.12 7.95
C SER A 41 -14.14 4.03 8.70
N LEU A 42 -13.38 5.11 8.62
CA LEU A 42 -12.15 5.29 9.38
C LEU A 42 -12.43 5.66 10.84
N ALA A 43 -13.68 6.00 11.18
CA ALA A 43 -14.07 6.34 12.54
C ALA A 43 -13.97 5.10 13.45
N GLY A 44 -13.33 5.27 14.61
CA GLY A 44 -13.16 4.21 15.60
C GLY A 44 -12.00 3.24 15.32
N LEU A 45 -11.17 3.51 14.30
CA LEU A 45 -9.94 2.75 14.10
C LEU A 45 -8.92 3.00 15.24
N THR A 46 -8.23 1.93 15.63
CA THR A 46 -7.08 2.03 16.55
C THR A 46 -5.90 2.74 15.87
N ALA A 47 -4.95 3.25 16.66
CA ALA A 47 -3.75 3.89 16.12
C ALA A 47 -2.96 2.99 15.14
N ASN A 48 -2.89 1.69 15.43
CA ASN A 48 -2.22 0.72 14.56
C ASN A 48 -2.95 0.53 13.23
N GLN A 49 -4.29 0.46 13.26
CA GLN A 49 -5.10 0.36 12.04
C GLN A 49 -5.02 1.64 11.20
N LEU A 50 -5.01 2.81 11.84
CA LEU A 50 -4.79 4.08 11.15
C LEU A 50 -3.43 4.12 10.49
N SER A 51 -2.39 3.65 11.17
CA SER A 51 -1.04 3.53 10.59
C SER A 51 -1.04 2.61 9.37
N ALA A 52 -1.68 1.44 9.45
CA ALA A 52 -1.81 0.52 8.32
C ALA A 52 -2.57 1.15 7.12
N VAL A 53 -3.62 1.92 7.37
CA VAL A 53 -4.32 2.67 6.30
C VAL A 53 -3.41 3.74 5.68
N ARG A 54 -2.65 4.49 6.50
CA ARG A 54 -1.69 5.48 5.98
C ARG A 54 -0.60 4.81 5.13
N MET A 55 -0.09 3.67 5.56
CA MET A 55 0.83 2.85 4.76
C MET A 55 0.20 2.36 3.46
N ALA A 56 -1.08 1.96 3.46
CA ALA A 56 -1.78 1.58 2.25
C ALA A 56 -1.89 2.74 1.25
N VAL A 57 -2.19 3.95 1.73
CA VAL A 57 -2.22 5.17 0.90
C VAL A 57 -0.84 5.50 0.35
N ALA A 58 0.21 5.45 1.17
CA ALA A 58 1.59 5.67 0.76
C ALA A 58 2.03 4.64 -0.30
N ALA A 59 1.76 3.35 -0.07
CA ALA A 59 2.05 2.28 -1.02
C ALA A 59 1.29 2.47 -2.34
N ARG A 60 0.01 2.88 -2.29
CA ARG A 60 -0.77 3.17 -3.51
C ARG A 60 -0.23 4.37 -4.26
N ALA A 61 0.21 5.42 -3.56
CA ALA A 61 0.79 6.59 -4.19
C ALA A 61 2.12 6.26 -4.88
N LEU A 62 2.96 5.41 -4.26
CA LEU A 62 4.15 4.85 -4.88
C LEU A 62 3.82 3.96 -6.08
N ALA A 63 2.77 3.14 -6.00
CA ALA A 63 2.30 2.34 -7.14
C ALA A 63 1.88 3.21 -8.33
N LEU A 64 1.16 4.31 -8.06
CA LEU A 64 0.75 5.26 -9.09
C LEU A 64 1.96 5.93 -9.74
N LYS A 65 2.95 6.34 -8.94
CA LYS A 65 4.22 6.88 -9.45
C LYS A 65 4.95 5.85 -10.31
N ALA A 66 5.07 4.60 -9.85
CA ALA A 66 5.66 3.50 -10.61
C ALA A 66 4.92 3.22 -11.94
N GLY A 67 3.60 3.47 -11.99
CA GLY A 67 2.84 3.36 -13.24
C GLY A 67 3.22 4.41 -14.30
N VAL A 68 3.77 5.54 -13.87
CA VAL A 68 4.20 6.66 -14.74
C VAL A 68 5.69 6.57 -15.05
N ASP A 69 6.52 6.35 -14.03
CA ASP A 69 7.99 6.38 -14.12
C ASP A 69 8.60 5.00 -14.42
N GLY A 70 7.82 3.91 -14.33
CA GLY A 70 8.30 2.53 -14.45
C GLY A 70 8.64 1.90 -13.09
N THR A 71 9.64 1.01 -13.04
CA THR A 71 10.00 0.32 -11.79
C THR A 71 10.69 1.26 -10.80
N LEU A 72 10.23 1.27 -9.55
CA LEU A 72 10.90 1.99 -8.47
C LEU A 72 12.02 1.12 -7.88
N THR A 73 13.19 1.72 -7.68
CA THR A 73 14.34 1.03 -7.11
C THR A 73 14.45 1.37 -5.64
N PHE A 74 14.37 0.36 -4.77
CA PHE A 74 14.57 0.53 -3.34
C PHE A 74 16.01 0.15 -3.00
N THR A 75 16.85 1.16 -2.74
CA THR A 75 18.23 0.95 -2.27
C THR A 75 18.19 0.61 -0.79
N SER A 76 18.12 -0.68 -0.43
CA SER A 76 18.08 -1.06 0.99
C SER A 76 19.31 -0.53 1.70
N SER A 77 19.14 0.39 2.63
CA SER A 77 20.20 0.80 3.53
C SER A 77 20.53 -0.37 4.48
N ALA A 78 21.74 -0.92 4.29
CA ALA A 78 22.46 -1.82 5.18
C ALA A 78 21.80 -3.18 5.54
N GLY A 79 22.19 -4.23 4.81
CA GLY A 79 22.16 -5.61 5.33
C GLY A 79 20.95 -6.46 4.91
N GLY A 80 20.88 -6.86 3.64
CA GLY A 80 20.21 -8.09 3.21
C GLY A 80 18.68 -8.18 3.35
N ARG A 81 18.00 -7.09 3.72
CA ARG A 81 16.53 -7.02 3.78
C ARG A 81 16.06 -5.66 3.25
N GLY A 82 16.14 -5.45 1.94
CA GLY A 82 15.14 -4.60 1.28
C GLY A 82 13.74 -5.08 1.67
N LEU A 83 12.74 -4.20 1.66
CA LEU A 83 11.31 -4.41 2.00
C LEU A 83 10.80 -5.85 1.74
N LYS A 84 11.23 -6.81 2.56
CA LYS A 84 10.83 -8.23 2.53
C LYS A 84 9.72 -8.47 3.52
N GLY A 85 9.52 -7.52 4.43
CA GLY A 85 8.46 -7.53 5.43
C GLY A 85 8.25 -6.13 5.99
N ILE A 86 7.02 -5.62 5.90
CA ILE A 86 6.59 -4.53 6.77
C ILE A 86 6.12 -5.21 8.06
N LYS A 87 6.87 -5.01 9.15
CA LYS A 87 6.49 -5.49 10.47
C LYS A 87 5.70 -4.39 11.19
N LEU A 88 4.41 -4.60 11.32
CA LEU A 88 3.56 -3.86 12.24
C LEU A 88 3.37 -4.70 13.50
N PRO A 89 3.23 -4.11 14.71
CA PRO A 89 2.96 -4.88 15.92
C PRO A 89 1.64 -5.65 15.76
N GLY A 90 1.74 -6.98 15.62
CA GLY A 90 0.62 -7.89 15.35
C GLY A 90 0.39 -8.25 13.87
N LEU A 91 1.25 -7.80 12.96
CA LEU A 91 1.09 -7.93 11.52
C LEU A 91 2.44 -8.11 10.80
N GLU A 92 2.63 -9.23 10.11
CA GLU A 92 3.76 -9.41 9.20
C GLU A 92 3.25 -9.50 7.77
N LEU A 93 3.65 -8.54 6.94
CA LEU A 93 3.27 -8.52 5.54
C LEU A 93 4.52 -8.75 4.71
N GLN A 94 4.69 -10.00 4.25
CA GLN A 94 5.82 -10.39 3.42
C GLN A 94 5.57 -9.99 1.97
N LEU A 95 6.41 -9.08 1.49
CA LEU A 95 6.55 -8.82 0.06
C LEU A 95 7.46 -9.92 -0.49
N ASN A 96 7.00 -10.61 -1.54
CA ASN A 96 7.83 -11.55 -2.31
C ASN A 96 8.20 -10.92 -3.67
N PRO A 97 9.09 -9.92 -3.69
CA PRO A 97 9.49 -9.27 -4.93
C PRO A 97 10.25 -10.28 -5.80
N ASN A 98 9.69 -10.58 -6.97
CA ASN A 98 10.28 -11.51 -7.93
C ASN A 98 11.48 -10.92 -8.69
N GLN A 99 11.84 -9.64 -8.46
CA GLN A 99 12.88 -8.95 -9.23
C GLN A 99 13.84 -8.15 -8.33
N THR A 100 15.12 -8.40 -8.55
CA THR A 100 16.23 -7.65 -7.97
C THR A 100 17.11 -7.12 -9.10
N ASP A 101 17.61 -5.89 -8.98
CA ASP A 101 18.58 -5.32 -9.91
C ASP A 101 19.96 -6.02 -9.78
N GLN A 102 20.85 -5.82 -10.75
CA GLN A 102 22.22 -6.35 -10.79
C GLN A 102 23.07 -5.96 -9.56
N ARG A 103 22.63 -4.93 -8.83
CA ARG A 103 23.24 -4.46 -7.57
C ARG A 103 22.61 -5.07 -6.30
N GLY A 104 21.64 -5.99 -6.46
CA GLY A 104 20.92 -6.61 -5.34
C GLY A 104 19.81 -5.74 -4.74
N ASN A 105 19.48 -4.61 -5.37
CA ASN A 105 18.37 -3.74 -4.95
C ASN A 105 17.03 -4.35 -5.33
N LEU A 106 16.01 -4.13 -4.51
CA LEU A 106 14.65 -4.58 -4.85
C LEU A 106 14.05 -3.66 -5.90
N LEU A 107 13.53 -4.26 -6.97
CA LEU A 107 12.72 -3.57 -7.96
C LEU A 107 11.26 -3.86 -7.65
N LEU A 108 10.53 -2.82 -7.27
CA LEU A 108 9.09 -2.92 -7.03
C LEU A 108 8.36 -2.17 -8.14
N GLY A 109 7.54 -2.90 -8.89
CA GLY A 109 6.69 -2.33 -9.92
C GLY A 109 5.37 -1.82 -9.34
N GLN A 110 4.59 -1.17 -10.21
CA GLN A 110 3.22 -0.74 -9.89
C GLN A 110 2.36 -1.88 -9.33
N ALA A 111 2.46 -3.09 -9.90
CA ALA A 111 1.63 -4.23 -9.49
C ALA A 111 1.97 -4.72 -8.07
N ASP A 112 3.25 -4.74 -7.70
CA ASP A 112 3.70 -5.20 -6.38
C ASP A 112 3.24 -4.23 -5.29
N LEU A 113 3.45 -2.93 -5.51
CA LEU A 113 3.05 -1.86 -4.60
C LEU A 113 1.52 -1.73 -4.52
N GLY A 114 0.83 -1.96 -5.64
CA GLY A 114 -0.63 -2.03 -5.68
C GLY A 114 -1.16 -3.18 -4.82
N THR A 115 -0.58 -4.37 -4.96
CA THR A 115 -0.93 -5.55 -4.16
C THR A 115 -0.66 -5.31 -2.67
N LEU A 116 0.45 -4.66 -2.33
CA LEU A 116 0.78 -4.28 -0.96
C LEU A 116 -0.27 -3.36 -0.35
N ALA A 117 -0.66 -2.31 -1.09
CA ALA A 117 -1.69 -1.38 -0.66
C ALA A 117 -3.03 -2.09 -0.40
N ASP A 118 -3.41 -3.02 -1.30
CA ASP A 118 -4.63 -3.81 -1.16
C ASP A 118 -4.56 -4.76 0.05
N GLN A 119 -3.42 -5.41 0.30
CA GLN A 119 -3.25 -6.31 1.43
C GLN A 119 -3.30 -5.57 2.78
N LEU A 120 -2.63 -4.42 2.89
CA LEU A 120 -2.67 -3.56 4.08
C LEU A 120 -4.11 -3.10 4.36
N LEU A 121 -4.83 -2.69 3.31
CA LEU A 121 -6.21 -2.26 3.45
C LEU A 121 -7.14 -3.42 3.81
N ASN A 122 -6.96 -4.59 3.21
CA ASN A 122 -7.75 -5.79 3.50
C ASN A 122 -7.55 -6.30 4.93
N LEU A 123 -6.40 -6.02 5.54
CA LEU A 123 -6.19 -6.36 6.92
C LEU A 123 -7.02 -5.48 7.86
N VAL A 124 -7.15 -4.19 7.56
CA VAL A 124 -7.97 -3.28 8.37
C VAL A 124 -9.45 -3.45 8.06
N PHE A 125 -9.77 -3.59 6.78
CA PHE A 125 -11.12 -3.73 6.25
C PHE A 125 -11.18 -4.96 5.33
N PRO A 126 -11.51 -6.13 5.89
CA PRO A 126 -11.63 -7.35 5.10
C PRO A 126 -12.58 -7.13 3.93
N ALA A 127 -12.17 -7.57 2.73
CA ALA A 127 -13.04 -7.49 1.57
C ALA A 127 -14.36 -8.21 1.87
N SER A 128 -15.49 -7.53 1.73
CA SER A 128 -16.80 -8.17 1.83
C SER A 128 -16.90 -9.19 0.70
N ILE A 129 -16.81 -10.48 1.02
CA ILE A 129 -17.08 -11.55 0.04
C ILE A 129 -18.55 -11.41 -0.32
N ARG A 130 -18.84 -10.81 -1.48
CA ARG A 130 -20.19 -10.84 -2.04
C ARG A 130 -20.42 -12.25 -2.54
N TRP A 131 -21.10 -13.06 -1.75
CA TRP A 131 -21.64 -14.33 -2.22
C TRP A 131 -22.65 -14.03 -3.33
N SER A 132 -22.24 -14.20 -4.59
CA SER A 132 -23.21 -14.35 -5.67
C SER A 132 -23.78 -15.76 -5.54
N PHE A 133 -25.05 -15.86 -5.15
CA PHE A 133 -25.76 -17.13 -5.28
C PHE A 133 -26.05 -17.34 -6.79
N PRO A 134 -25.53 -18.40 -7.42
CA PRO A 134 -25.81 -18.70 -8.83
C PRO A 134 -27.22 -19.31 -9.01
N GLY A 135 -28.25 -18.67 -8.44
CA GLY A 135 -29.61 -19.22 -8.39
C GLY A 135 -30.75 -18.21 -8.25
N ALA A 136 -30.49 -16.91 -8.39
CA ALA A 136 -31.53 -15.88 -8.32
C ALA A 136 -31.95 -15.34 -9.71
N ALA A 137 -31.99 -16.21 -10.71
CA ALA A 137 -32.80 -16.00 -11.91
C ALA A 137 -33.97 -16.98 -11.82
N ARG A 138 -35.16 -16.48 -11.51
CA ARG A 138 -36.44 -17.16 -11.70
C ARG A 138 -37.25 -16.30 -12.66
#